data_AF-A0A2D7ZKC4-F1
#
_entry.id   AF-A0A2D7ZKC4-F1
#
_cell.length_a   1.000
_cell.length_b   1.000
_cell.length_c   1.000
_cell.angle_alpha   90.00
_cell.angle_beta   90.00
_cell.angle_gamma   90.00
#
_symmetry.space_group_name_H-M   'P 1'
#
loop_
_entity.id
_entity.type
_entity.pdbx_description
1 polymer ?
#
loop_
_entity_poly.entity_id
_entity_poly.type
_entity_poly.pdbx_seq_one_letter_code
_entity_poly.pdbx_strand_id
1 'polypeptide(L)'
;SLVAGMATGPFALQHFNRMATYGLAANLAASPISSFLMMPSLAIGAALTPIGLGDIPLMVSGWGIEAITRVAEAAAEAPGANMLVSSAPAWALPSAFLGILWMCLWRGPVRWIGLPFALAVSLAPRPEAPGVWIAADGAQVAVRLGDEAVLLRPDVKRFAAERWAQRWGLTPTQGEPPREALFACDRWTCRPRPAAPVSIAAYWSRKPPDAGTLRGLCASAELVIVRPALPPEPCPGRIVLSGEDFAQGGSVELGRGRDGVWRAQWAQDLRGRRPWSWGSSGSDE
;
A
#
# COMPACT_ATOMS: atom_id res chain seq x y z
N SER A 1 -24.35 -1.41 13.98
CA SER A 1 -23.02 -1.71 13.44
C SER A 1 -23.03 -2.43 12.09
N LEU A 2 -23.83 -3.49 11.89
CA LEU A 2 -23.85 -4.25 10.62
C LEU A 2 -24.14 -3.40 9.36
N VAL A 3 -25.23 -2.63 9.37
CA VAL A 3 -25.60 -1.77 8.21
C VAL A 3 -24.53 -0.73 7.91
N ALA A 4 -24.00 -0.09 8.95
CA ALA A 4 -22.93 0.89 8.82
C ALA A 4 -21.64 0.26 8.25
N GLY A 5 -21.25 -0.93 8.73
CA GLY A 5 -20.10 -1.66 8.21
C GLY A 5 -20.26 -2.12 6.76
N MET A 6 -21.47 -2.56 6.37
CA MET A 6 -21.75 -2.89 4.97
C MET A 6 -21.72 -1.65 4.06
N ALA A 7 -22.20 -0.50 4.55
CA ALA A 7 -22.18 0.75 3.80
C ALA A 7 -20.76 1.32 3.63
N THR A 8 -19.89 1.18 4.63
CA THR A 8 -18.51 1.68 4.57
C THR A 8 -17.51 0.67 4.00
N GLY A 9 -17.90 -0.60 3.90
CA GLY A 9 -17.06 -1.70 3.40
C GLY A 9 -16.39 -1.42 2.05
N PRO A 10 -17.10 -0.96 1.01
CA PRO A 10 -16.49 -0.64 -0.29
C PRO A 10 -15.39 0.43 -0.21
N PHE A 11 -15.58 1.45 0.63
CA PHE A 11 -14.57 2.49 0.87
C PHE A 11 -13.35 1.93 1.58
N ALA A 12 -13.58 1.08 2.59
CA ALA A 12 -12.50 0.43 3.32
C ALA A 12 -11.66 -0.45 2.38
N LEU A 13 -12.33 -1.25 1.54
CA LEU A 13 -11.68 -2.10 0.54
C LEU A 13 -10.87 -1.29 -0.46
N GLN A 14 -11.44 -0.22 -1.02
CA GLN A 14 -10.78 0.55 -2.07
C GLN A 14 -9.56 1.35 -1.58
N HIS A 15 -9.64 1.93 -0.37
CA HIS A 15 -8.58 2.81 0.13
C HIS A 15 -7.53 2.11 0.98
N PHE A 16 -7.92 1.09 1.73
CA PHE A 16 -7.01 0.38 2.62
C PHE A 16 -6.52 -0.95 2.06
N ASN A 17 -7.11 -1.45 0.96
CA ASN A 17 -6.76 -2.72 0.32
C ASN A 17 -6.81 -3.91 1.31
N ARG A 18 -7.66 -3.79 2.33
CA ARG A 18 -7.84 -4.77 3.39
C ARG A 18 -9.32 -5.04 3.59
N MET A 19 -9.67 -6.32 3.65
CA MET A 19 -10.98 -6.77 4.09
C MET A 19 -10.86 -7.34 5.50
N ALA A 20 -11.45 -6.67 6.49
CA ALA A 20 -11.53 -7.18 7.85
C ALA A 20 -12.70 -8.17 7.97
N THR A 21 -12.43 -9.45 7.74
CA THR A 21 -13.42 -10.54 7.74
C THR A 21 -14.11 -10.69 9.09
N TYR A 22 -13.38 -10.52 10.19
CA TYR A 22 -13.91 -10.60 11.56
C TYR A 22 -14.37 -9.24 12.12
N GLY A 23 -14.32 -8.17 11.34
CA GLY A 23 -14.64 -6.81 11.81
C GLY A 23 -16.06 -6.65 12.34
N LEU A 24 -17.03 -7.37 11.78
CA LEU A 24 -18.42 -7.37 12.27
C LEU A 24 -18.51 -8.02 13.66
N ALA A 25 -17.93 -9.22 13.82
CA ALA A 25 -17.96 -9.97 15.06
C ALA A 25 -17.20 -9.23 16.17
N ALA A 26 -16.02 -8.68 15.85
CA ALA A 26 -15.24 -7.86 16.77
C ALA A 26 -16.01 -6.61 17.23
N ASN A 27 -16.67 -5.90 16.31
CA ASN A 27 -17.48 -4.73 16.68
C ASN A 27 -18.71 -5.09 17.50
N LEU A 28 -19.36 -6.22 17.22
CA LEU A 28 -20.50 -6.71 18.01
C LEU A 28 -20.09 -7.09 19.43
N ALA A 29 -18.88 -7.64 19.62
CA ALA A 29 -18.35 -7.96 20.95
C ALA A 29 -17.83 -6.71 21.68
N ALA A 30 -17.19 -5.77 20.98
CA ALA A 30 -16.62 -4.56 21.58
C ALA A 30 -17.68 -3.52 21.95
N SER A 31 -18.77 -3.39 21.16
CA SER A 31 -19.76 -2.33 21.36
C SER A 31 -20.47 -2.40 22.73
N PRO A 32 -20.93 -3.56 23.24
CA PRO A 32 -21.52 -3.64 24.58
C PRO A 32 -20.53 -3.28 25.67
N ILE A 33 -19.27 -3.74 25.58
CA ILE A 33 -18.22 -3.43 26.55
C ILE A 33 -17.97 -1.91 26.57
N SER A 34 -17.85 -1.29 25.40
CA SER A 34 -17.66 0.15 25.28
C SER A 34 -18.84 0.94 25.84
N SER A 35 -20.08 0.56 25.51
CA SER A 35 -21.27 1.35 25.86
C SER A 35 -21.74 1.15 27.30
N PHE A 36 -21.66 -0.06 27.85
CA PHE A 36 -22.17 -0.36 29.18
C PHE A 36 -21.11 -0.26 30.28
N LEU A 37 -19.84 -0.55 29.96
CA LEU A 37 -18.78 -0.55 30.96
C LEU A 37 -17.89 0.69 30.82
N MET A 38 -17.25 0.85 29.66
CA MET A 38 -16.18 1.83 29.48
C MET A 38 -16.67 3.28 29.50
N MET A 39 -17.68 3.65 28.69
CA MET A 39 -18.16 5.03 28.60
C MET A 39 -18.79 5.53 29.91
N PRO A 40 -19.67 4.76 30.59
CA PRO A 40 -20.23 5.20 31.87
C PRO A 40 -19.18 5.34 32.95
N SER A 41 -18.22 4.41 33.04
CA SER A 41 -17.16 4.48 34.06
C SER A 41 -16.18 5.62 33.80
N LEU A 42 -15.87 5.92 32.52
CA LEU A 42 -15.12 7.12 32.13
C LEU A 42 -15.85 8.41 32.53
N ALA A 43 -17.15 8.50 32.27
CA ALA A 43 -17.94 9.69 32.60
C ALA A 43 -17.99 9.93 34.12
N ILE A 44 -18.26 8.86 34.89
CA ILE A 44 -18.28 8.92 36.36
C ILE A 44 -16.89 9.23 36.90
N GLY A 45 -15.85 8.58 36.38
CA GLY A 45 -14.46 8.81 36.79
C GLY A 45 -14.03 10.25 36.58
N ALA A 46 -14.24 10.79 35.37
CA ALA A 46 -13.93 12.17 35.05
C ALA A 46 -14.68 13.18 35.94
N ALA A 47 -15.94 12.89 36.30
CA ALA A 47 -16.72 13.75 37.20
C ALA A 47 -16.23 13.71 38.65
N LEU A 48 -15.68 12.57 39.11
CA LEU A 48 -15.20 12.36 40.49
C LEU A 48 -13.72 12.69 40.67
N THR A 49 -12.94 12.82 39.59
CA THR A 49 -11.53 13.22 39.64
C THR A 49 -11.27 14.52 40.42
N PRO A 50 -12.06 15.62 40.26
CA PRO A 50 -11.82 16.88 40.97
C PRO A 50 -11.90 16.78 42.50
N ILE A 51 -12.62 15.78 43.01
CA ILE A 51 -12.79 15.52 44.45
C ILE A 51 -11.94 14.33 44.93
N GLY A 52 -11.04 13.81 44.09
CA GLY A 52 -10.09 12.74 44.44
C GLY A 52 -10.69 11.33 44.48
N LEU A 53 -11.89 11.11 43.93
CA LEU A 53 -12.58 9.80 43.93
C LEU A 53 -12.69 9.15 42.54
N GLY A 54 -11.93 9.66 41.56
CA GLY A 54 -11.97 9.21 40.16
C GLY A 54 -11.29 7.86 39.90
N ASP A 55 -10.44 7.39 40.80
CA ASP A 55 -9.54 6.25 40.53
C ASP A 55 -10.29 4.94 40.27
N ILE A 56 -11.32 4.63 41.06
CA ILE A 56 -12.07 3.36 40.93
C ILE A 56 -12.84 3.30 39.60
N PRO A 57 -13.66 4.29 39.22
CA PRO A 57 -14.33 4.28 37.91
C PRO A 57 -13.35 4.27 36.73
N LEU A 58 -12.21 4.97 36.83
CA LEU A 58 -11.17 4.95 35.79
C LEU A 58 -10.47 3.58 35.71
N MET A 59 -10.30 2.87 36.81
CA MET A 59 -9.80 1.49 36.78
C MET A 59 -10.77 0.55 36.04
N VAL A 60 -12.07 0.72 36.25
CA VAL A 60 -13.11 -0.06 35.55
C VAL A 60 -13.11 0.23 34.04
N SER A 61 -12.84 1.47 33.62
CA SER A 61 -12.67 1.76 32.19
C SER A 61 -11.42 1.08 31.62
N GLY A 62 -10.34 0.98 32.41
CA GLY A 62 -9.14 0.22 32.09
C GLY A 62 -9.44 -1.26 31.77
N TRP A 63 -10.26 -1.92 32.58
CA TRP A 63 -10.71 -3.29 32.30
C TRP A 63 -11.53 -3.39 30.99
N GLY A 64 -12.36 -2.38 30.72
CA GLY A 64 -13.09 -2.28 29.46
C GLY A 64 -12.17 -2.19 28.24
N ILE A 65 -11.12 -1.36 28.34
CA ILE A 65 -10.10 -1.23 27.28
C ILE A 65 -9.37 -2.56 27.09
N GLU A 66 -8.91 -3.19 28.17
CA GLU A 66 -8.20 -4.47 28.07
C GLU A 66 -9.05 -5.57 27.43
N ALA A 67 -10.34 -5.65 27.79
CA ALA A 67 -11.27 -6.59 27.19
C ALA A 67 -11.46 -6.34 25.69
N ILE A 68 -11.58 -5.07 25.26
CA ILE A 68 -11.68 -4.71 23.83
C ILE A 68 -10.38 -5.05 23.09
N THR A 69 -9.22 -4.80 23.70
CA THR A 69 -7.91 -5.14 23.12
C THR A 69 -7.78 -6.65 22.89
N ARG A 70 -8.16 -7.48 23.87
CA ARG A 70 -8.13 -8.95 23.70
C ARG A 70 -9.06 -9.44 22.59
N VAL A 71 -10.24 -8.82 22.44
CA VAL A 71 -11.14 -9.12 21.31
C VAL A 71 -10.50 -8.74 19.98
N ALA A 72 -9.81 -7.60 19.92
CA ALA A 72 -9.12 -7.15 18.72
C ALA A 72 -7.94 -8.06 18.34
N GLU A 73 -7.13 -8.49 19.32
CA GLU A 73 -6.03 -9.44 19.13
C GLU A 73 -6.55 -10.78 18.62
N ALA A 74 -7.57 -11.35 19.27
CA ALA A 74 -8.19 -12.60 18.83
C ALA A 74 -8.77 -12.51 17.41
N ALA A 75 -9.36 -11.37 17.05
CA ALA A 75 -9.86 -11.13 15.70
C ALA A 75 -8.75 -10.93 14.66
N ALA A 76 -7.58 -10.43 15.08
CA ALA A 76 -6.42 -10.20 14.21
C ALA A 76 -5.61 -11.48 13.96
N GLU A 77 -5.54 -12.38 14.95
CA GLU A 77 -4.86 -13.67 14.85
C GLU A 77 -5.69 -14.74 14.12
N ALA A 78 -6.99 -14.51 13.94
CA ALA A 78 -7.87 -15.44 13.27
C ALA A 78 -7.45 -15.69 11.80
N PRO A 79 -7.57 -16.92 11.28
CA PRO A 79 -7.17 -17.26 9.92
C PRO A 79 -7.97 -16.44 8.91
N GLY A 80 -7.28 -15.72 8.02
CA GLY A 80 -7.92 -14.85 7.03
C GLY A 80 -8.43 -13.52 7.60
N ALA A 81 -7.96 -13.09 8.77
CA ALA A 81 -8.32 -11.80 9.37
C ALA A 81 -8.03 -10.59 8.48
N ASN A 82 -6.94 -10.68 7.69
CA ASN A 82 -6.57 -9.68 6.71
C ASN A 82 -6.42 -10.34 5.34
N MET A 83 -7.45 -10.22 4.50
CA MET A 83 -7.28 -10.48 3.08
C MET A 83 -6.80 -9.20 2.40
N LEU A 84 -5.61 -9.26 1.81
CA LEU A 84 -5.11 -8.22 0.93
C LEU A 84 -5.84 -8.33 -0.41
N VAL A 85 -6.52 -7.26 -0.79
CA VAL A 85 -7.28 -7.20 -2.04
C VAL A 85 -6.71 -6.06 -2.86
N SER A 86 -6.28 -6.36 -4.09
CA SER A 86 -5.79 -5.36 -5.05
C SER A 86 -6.81 -4.23 -5.22
N SER A 87 -6.38 -2.98 -5.40
CA SER A 87 -7.32 -1.85 -5.58
C SER A 87 -8.25 -2.06 -6.79
N ALA A 88 -9.53 -1.74 -6.64
CA ALA A 88 -10.49 -1.83 -7.75
C ALA A 88 -10.25 -0.68 -8.74
N PRO A 89 -10.75 -0.79 -9.98
CA PRO A 89 -10.78 0.34 -10.92
C PRO A 89 -11.46 1.57 -10.31
N ALA A 90 -11.03 2.77 -10.73
CA ALA A 90 -11.52 4.04 -10.19
C ALA A 90 -13.04 4.22 -10.30
N TRP A 91 -13.68 3.61 -11.31
CA TRP A 91 -15.13 3.66 -11.50
C TRP A 91 -15.92 2.83 -10.49
N ALA A 92 -15.30 1.80 -9.90
CA ALA A 92 -16.00 0.83 -9.05
C ALA A 92 -16.54 1.45 -7.76
N LEU A 93 -15.81 2.40 -7.17
CA LEU A 93 -16.21 3.05 -5.92
C LEU A 93 -17.41 4.01 -6.11
N PRO A 94 -17.42 4.93 -7.11
CA PRO A 94 -18.62 5.70 -7.44
C PRO A 94 -19.84 4.81 -7.75
N SER A 95 -19.65 3.71 -8.48
CA SER A 95 -20.74 2.76 -8.75
C SER A 95 -21.27 2.12 -7.47
N ALA A 96 -20.39 1.69 -6.57
CA ALA A 96 -20.79 1.16 -5.25
C ALA A 96 -21.55 2.18 -4.42
N PHE A 97 -21.09 3.42 -4.41
CA PHE A 97 -21.76 4.50 -3.71
C PHE A 97 -23.18 4.75 -4.25
N LEU A 98 -23.34 4.86 -5.57
CA LEU A 98 -24.65 5.03 -6.20
C LEU A 98 -25.58 3.82 -5.96
N GLY A 99 -25.04 2.60 -5.97
CA GLY A 99 -25.79 1.40 -5.65
C GLY A 99 -26.31 1.37 -4.21
N ILE A 100 -25.46 1.70 -3.23
CA ILE A 100 -25.85 1.82 -1.82
C ILE A 100 -26.88 2.93 -1.65
N LEU A 101 -26.66 4.09 -2.29
CA LEU A 101 -27.58 5.22 -2.23
C LEU A 101 -28.97 4.85 -2.77
N TRP A 102 -29.02 4.12 -3.91
CA TRP A 102 -30.25 3.58 -4.47
C TRP A 102 -30.98 2.63 -3.51
N MET A 103 -30.24 1.71 -2.88
CA MET A 103 -30.81 0.77 -1.92
C MET A 103 -31.39 1.48 -0.68
N CYS A 104 -30.81 2.61 -0.27
CA CYS A 104 -31.26 3.39 0.89
C CYS A 104 -32.45 4.30 0.58
N LEU A 105 -32.53 4.86 -0.62
CA LEU A 105 -33.56 5.83 -1.02
C LEU A 105 -34.88 5.16 -1.45
N TRP A 106 -34.83 4.03 -2.15
CA TRP A 106 -36.01 3.37 -2.68
C TRP A 106 -36.58 2.32 -1.71
N ARG A 107 -37.91 2.26 -1.61
CA ARG A 107 -38.64 1.24 -0.86
C ARG A 107 -39.20 0.16 -1.80
N GLY A 108 -39.35 -1.07 -1.29
CA GLY A 108 -39.87 -2.20 -2.06
C GLY A 108 -38.82 -2.94 -2.90
N PRO A 109 -39.23 -3.81 -3.85
CA PRO A 109 -38.32 -4.68 -4.59
C PRO A 109 -37.35 -3.91 -5.52
N VAL A 110 -37.71 -2.69 -5.94
CA VAL A 110 -36.89 -1.82 -6.80
C VAL A 110 -35.54 -1.48 -6.16
N ARG A 111 -35.43 -1.51 -4.82
CA ARG A 111 -34.17 -1.26 -4.12
C ARG A 111 -33.06 -2.23 -4.54
N TRP A 112 -33.42 -3.48 -4.90
CA TRP A 112 -32.45 -4.53 -5.20
C TRP A 112 -31.73 -4.34 -6.53
N ILE A 113 -32.21 -3.44 -7.39
CA ILE A 113 -31.48 -3.01 -8.59
C ILE A 113 -30.13 -2.36 -8.21
N GLY A 114 -30.04 -1.73 -7.04
CA GLY A 114 -28.80 -1.14 -6.54
C GLY A 114 -27.77 -2.15 -6.02
N LEU A 115 -28.17 -3.40 -5.76
CA LEU A 115 -27.29 -4.44 -5.20
C LEU A 115 -26.08 -4.78 -6.09
N PRO A 116 -26.22 -5.06 -7.40
CA PRO A 116 -25.05 -5.31 -8.26
C PRO A 116 -24.09 -4.13 -8.29
N PHE A 117 -24.60 -2.90 -8.25
CA PHE A 117 -23.78 -1.69 -8.18
C PHE A 117 -23.08 -1.57 -6.83
N ALA A 118 -23.78 -1.83 -5.72
CA ALA A 118 -23.19 -1.83 -4.38
C ALA A 118 -22.02 -2.83 -4.25
N LEU A 119 -22.09 -3.94 -4.99
CA LEU A 119 -21.03 -4.95 -5.08
C LEU A 119 -19.95 -4.65 -6.13
N ALA A 120 -20.01 -3.51 -6.83
CA ALA A 120 -19.07 -3.18 -7.90
C ALA A 120 -17.60 -3.22 -7.45
N VAL A 121 -17.28 -2.74 -6.25
CA VAL A 121 -15.90 -2.82 -5.71
C VAL A 121 -15.45 -4.26 -5.52
N SER A 122 -16.34 -5.18 -5.18
CA SER A 122 -16.01 -6.60 -4.99
C SER A 122 -15.92 -7.36 -6.32
N LEU A 123 -16.78 -7.03 -7.28
CA LEU A 123 -16.94 -7.75 -8.55
C LEU A 123 -16.09 -7.18 -9.70
N ALA A 124 -15.62 -5.93 -9.58
CA ALA A 124 -14.88 -5.30 -10.66
C ALA A 124 -13.58 -6.08 -10.97
N PRO A 125 -13.26 -6.27 -12.25
CA PRO A 125 -12.01 -6.89 -12.65
C PRO A 125 -10.84 -6.04 -12.14
N ARG A 126 -9.90 -6.67 -11.45
CA ARG A 126 -8.73 -5.98 -10.92
C ARG A 126 -7.71 -5.80 -12.05
N PRO A 127 -7.06 -4.62 -12.14
CA PRO A 127 -5.95 -4.46 -13.06
C PRO A 127 -4.81 -5.42 -12.68
N GLU A 128 -4.10 -5.92 -13.68
CA GLU A 128 -2.91 -6.73 -13.45
C GLU A 128 -1.87 -5.90 -12.69
N ALA A 129 -1.26 -6.50 -11.66
CA ALA A 129 -0.17 -5.86 -10.96
C ALA A 129 1.00 -5.60 -11.94
N PRO A 130 1.64 -4.42 -11.89
CA PRO A 130 2.80 -4.14 -12.73
C PRO A 130 3.99 -5.04 -12.34
N GLY A 131 4.99 -5.11 -13.21
CA GLY A 131 6.15 -5.98 -12.98
C GLY A 131 7.14 -5.38 -11.98
N VAL A 132 7.21 -4.05 -11.90
CA VAL A 132 8.22 -3.32 -11.13
C VAL A 132 7.62 -2.04 -10.57
N TRP A 133 8.05 -1.67 -9.37
CA TRP A 133 7.75 -0.37 -8.75
C TRP A 133 9.03 0.28 -8.27
N ILE A 134 9.13 1.59 -8.47
CA ILE A 134 10.30 2.36 -8.05
C ILE A 134 9.82 3.55 -7.23
N ALA A 135 10.48 3.75 -6.08
CA ALA A 135 10.18 4.86 -5.20
C ALA A 135 10.50 6.21 -5.85
N ALA A 136 9.83 7.26 -5.37
CA ALA A 136 9.93 8.62 -5.91
C ALA A 136 11.32 9.26 -5.82
N ASP A 137 12.28 8.64 -5.13
CA ASP A 137 13.68 9.09 -5.08
C ASP A 137 14.66 8.05 -5.63
N GLY A 138 14.15 7.05 -6.36
CA GLY A 138 14.92 5.93 -6.91
C GLY A 138 15.62 5.07 -5.85
N ALA A 139 15.34 5.27 -4.55
CA ALA A 139 16.11 4.62 -3.49
C ALA A 139 15.65 3.20 -3.18
N GLN A 140 14.48 2.81 -3.68
CA GLN A 140 13.89 1.49 -3.47
C GLN A 140 13.21 1.01 -4.75
N VAL A 141 13.43 -0.27 -5.04
CA VAL A 141 12.82 -0.96 -6.18
C VAL A 141 12.20 -2.25 -5.66
N ALA A 142 10.99 -2.54 -6.11
CA ALA A 142 10.30 -3.79 -5.87
C ALA A 142 10.01 -4.47 -7.22
N VAL A 143 10.14 -5.79 -7.26
CA VAL A 143 9.91 -6.62 -8.44
C VAL A 143 8.86 -7.67 -8.11
N ARG A 144 7.89 -7.86 -9.01
CA ARG A 144 6.86 -8.88 -8.86
C ARG A 144 7.41 -10.26 -9.18
N LEU A 145 7.17 -11.22 -8.30
CA LEU A 145 7.42 -12.64 -8.53
C LEU A 145 6.18 -13.43 -8.15
N GLY A 146 5.33 -13.75 -9.13
CA GLY A 146 4.01 -14.34 -8.85
C GLY A 146 3.17 -13.40 -7.99
N ASP A 147 2.74 -13.91 -6.83
CA ASP A 147 1.96 -13.16 -5.83
C ASP A 147 2.83 -12.48 -4.75
N GLU A 148 4.14 -12.50 -4.92
CA GLU A 148 5.11 -11.86 -4.03
C GLU A 148 5.73 -10.60 -4.62
N ALA A 149 6.15 -9.70 -3.73
CA ALA A 149 6.93 -8.52 -4.06
C ALA A 149 8.35 -8.63 -3.46
N VAL A 150 9.34 -8.84 -4.32
CA VAL A 150 10.76 -8.92 -3.95
C VAL A 150 11.34 -7.52 -3.86
N LEU A 151 11.78 -7.13 -2.66
CA LEU A 151 12.37 -5.82 -2.39
C LEU A 151 13.88 -5.83 -2.62
N LEU A 152 14.39 -4.92 -3.45
CA LEU A 152 15.84 -4.86 -3.75
C LEU A 152 16.67 -4.29 -2.59
N ARG A 153 16.04 -3.56 -1.64
CA ARG A 153 16.65 -3.18 -0.36
C ARG A 153 15.62 -3.34 0.78
N PRO A 154 15.58 -4.48 1.48
CA PRO A 154 14.56 -4.76 2.50
C PRO A 154 14.63 -3.77 3.67
N ASP A 155 15.80 -3.23 3.99
CA ASP A 155 16.00 -2.34 5.14
C ASP A 155 15.72 -0.85 4.86
N VAL A 156 15.43 -0.49 3.60
CA VAL A 156 15.31 0.94 3.22
C VAL A 156 13.92 1.24 2.69
N LYS A 157 13.28 2.22 3.32
CA LYS A 157 11.92 2.71 2.96
C LYS A 157 10.91 1.57 2.84
N ARG A 158 11.06 0.55 3.67
CA ARG A 158 10.26 -0.68 3.69
C ARG A 158 8.77 -0.39 3.75
N PHE A 159 8.35 0.55 4.61
CA PHE A 159 6.94 0.92 4.75
C PHE A 159 6.28 1.35 3.44
N ALA A 160 6.96 2.18 2.64
CA ALA A 160 6.41 2.62 1.35
C ALA A 160 6.28 1.46 0.37
N ALA A 161 7.29 0.59 0.33
CA ALA A 161 7.30 -0.59 -0.55
C ALA A 161 6.24 -1.62 -0.15
N GLU A 162 6.05 -1.87 1.15
CA GLU A 162 4.99 -2.74 1.66
C GLU A 162 3.60 -2.20 1.34
N ARG A 163 3.39 -0.87 1.45
CA ARG A 163 2.11 -0.25 1.09
C ARG A 163 1.80 -0.40 -0.40
N TRP A 164 2.81 -0.36 -1.28
CA TRP A 164 2.62 -0.64 -2.71
C TRP A 164 2.33 -2.11 -2.99
N ALA A 165 3.04 -3.04 -2.36
CA ALA A 165 2.76 -4.47 -2.47
C ALA A 165 1.31 -4.76 -2.06
N GLN A 166 0.88 -4.22 -0.91
CA GLN A 166 -0.50 -4.35 -0.42
C GLN A 166 -1.53 -3.76 -1.39
N ARG A 167 -1.23 -2.64 -2.06
CA ARG A 167 -2.11 -2.03 -3.08
C ARG A 167 -2.43 -3.00 -4.21
N TRP A 168 -1.47 -3.85 -4.56
CA TRP A 168 -1.59 -4.81 -5.64
C TRP A 168 -1.97 -6.22 -5.16
N GLY A 169 -2.26 -6.38 -3.86
CA GLY A 169 -2.57 -7.69 -3.27
C GLY A 169 -1.36 -8.61 -3.14
N LEU A 170 -0.14 -8.08 -3.23
CA LEU A 170 1.09 -8.85 -3.15
C LEU A 170 1.59 -8.93 -1.70
N THR A 171 2.17 -10.07 -1.35
CA THR A 171 2.86 -10.23 -0.07
C THR A 171 4.30 -9.77 -0.22
N PRO A 172 4.77 -8.78 0.55
CA PRO A 172 6.18 -8.40 0.53
C PRO A 172 7.02 -9.57 1.06
N THR A 173 7.94 -10.08 0.24
CA THR A 173 8.86 -11.14 0.63
C THR A 173 9.77 -10.62 1.74
N GLN A 174 9.67 -11.23 2.92
CA GLN A 174 10.47 -10.84 4.10
C GLN A 174 11.83 -11.56 4.17
N GLY A 175 12.11 -12.45 3.22
CA GLY A 175 13.35 -13.23 3.18
C GLY A 175 14.36 -12.73 2.15
N GLU A 176 15.64 -12.73 2.53
CA GLU A 176 16.79 -12.59 1.63
C GLU A 176 16.90 -13.67 0.52
N PRO A 177 16.48 -14.95 0.70
CA PRO A 177 16.79 -16.01 -0.26
C PRO A 177 16.24 -15.78 -1.68
N PRO A 178 14.95 -15.37 -1.86
CA PRO A 178 14.42 -15.07 -3.19
C PRO A 178 15.11 -13.86 -3.83
N ARG A 179 15.50 -12.86 -3.03
CA ARG A 179 16.22 -11.68 -3.51
C ARG A 179 17.62 -12.05 -3.99
N GLU A 180 18.39 -12.79 -3.20
CA GLU A 180 19.77 -13.15 -3.51
C GLU A 180 19.90 -14.09 -4.71
N ALA A 181 18.92 -14.98 -4.89
CA ALA A 181 18.85 -15.88 -6.05
C ALA A 181 18.57 -15.12 -7.36
N LEU A 182 17.81 -14.03 -7.30
CA LEU A 182 17.39 -13.25 -8.46
C LEU A 182 18.27 -12.02 -8.73
N PHE A 183 18.87 -11.44 -7.70
CA PHE A 183 19.62 -10.20 -7.78
C PHE A 183 20.90 -10.25 -6.96
N ALA A 184 21.99 -9.75 -7.53
CA ALA A 184 23.23 -9.49 -6.82
C ALA A 184 23.22 -8.03 -6.36
N CYS A 185 22.76 -7.78 -5.14
CA CYS A 185 22.70 -6.45 -4.55
C CYS A 185 23.80 -6.24 -3.51
N ASP A 186 24.56 -5.16 -3.67
CA ASP A 186 25.48 -4.62 -2.68
C ASP A 186 24.90 -3.35 -2.03
N ARG A 187 25.70 -2.70 -1.17
CA ARG A 187 25.35 -1.41 -0.56
C ARG A 187 25.02 -0.31 -1.58
N TRP A 188 25.65 -0.32 -2.74
CA TRP A 188 25.58 0.78 -3.72
C TRP A 188 24.96 0.39 -5.06
N THR A 189 25.07 -0.87 -5.44
CA THR A 189 24.58 -1.35 -6.73
C THR A 189 23.67 -2.54 -6.53
N CYS A 190 22.77 -2.77 -7.46
CA CYS A 190 22.11 -4.05 -7.59
C CYS A 190 21.99 -4.44 -9.05
N ARG A 191 22.28 -5.69 -9.37
CA ARG A 191 22.28 -6.22 -10.75
C ARG A 191 21.42 -7.48 -10.84
N PRO A 192 20.78 -7.73 -11.98
CA PRO A 192 19.98 -8.93 -12.16
C PRO A 192 20.89 -10.15 -12.33
N ARG A 193 20.45 -11.29 -11.81
CA ARG A 193 21.01 -12.62 -12.14
C ARG A 193 20.22 -13.24 -13.29
N PRO A 194 20.71 -14.30 -13.95
CA PRO A 194 20.00 -14.94 -15.06
C PRO A 194 18.59 -15.45 -14.70
N ALA A 195 18.34 -15.79 -13.44
CA ALA A 195 17.04 -16.23 -12.96
C ALA A 195 16.04 -15.09 -12.71
N ALA A 196 16.47 -13.81 -12.79
CA ALA A 196 15.61 -12.67 -12.53
C ALA A 196 14.44 -12.61 -13.53
N PRO A 197 13.19 -12.37 -13.06
CA PRO A 197 12.05 -12.23 -13.97
C PRO A 197 12.12 -10.97 -14.84
N VAL A 198 12.95 -10.00 -14.44
CA VAL A 198 13.13 -8.71 -15.12
C VAL A 198 14.60 -8.29 -15.09
N SER A 199 15.09 -7.74 -16.20
CA SER A 199 16.47 -7.30 -16.37
C SER A 199 16.65 -5.85 -15.90
N ILE A 200 16.88 -5.67 -14.60
CA ILE A 200 16.95 -4.35 -13.95
C ILE A 200 18.21 -4.22 -13.11
N ALA A 201 18.93 -3.13 -13.34
CA ALA A 201 20.06 -2.72 -12.51
C ALA A 201 19.76 -1.39 -11.82
N ALA A 202 20.30 -1.21 -10.63
CA ALA A 202 20.05 -0.02 -9.84
C ALA A 202 21.30 0.47 -9.10
N TYR A 203 21.37 1.78 -8.87
CA TYR A 203 22.45 2.45 -8.17
C TYR A 203 21.90 3.42 -7.11
N TRP A 204 22.30 3.19 -5.85
CA TRP A 204 21.64 3.74 -4.67
C TRP A 204 22.28 5.01 -4.11
N SER A 205 23.47 5.39 -4.56
CA SER A 205 24.15 6.60 -4.07
C SER A 205 23.56 7.85 -4.73
N ARG A 206 23.60 8.97 -4.01
CA ARG A 206 23.29 10.31 -4.57
C ARG A 206 24.45 10.90 -5.37
N LYS A 207 25.68 10.37 -5.22
CA LYS A 207 26.83 10.80 -6.00
C LYS A 207 26.85 10.08 -7.35
N PRO A 208 27.16 10.75 -8.47
CA PRO A 208 27.23 10.10 -9.78
C PRO A 208 28.19 8.88 -9.74
N PRO A 209 27.81 7.73 -10.32
CA PRO A 209 28.68 6.57 -10.43
C PRO A 209 29.90 6.92 -11.30
N ASP A 210 31.03 6.28 -11.03
CA ASP A 210 32.17 6.33 -11.92
C ASP A 210 31.87 5.61 -13.25
N ALA A 211 32.65 5.93 -14.29
CA ALA A 211 32.42 5.41 -15.64
C ALA A 211 32.54 3.87 -15.73
N GLY A 212 33.29 3.22 -14.82
CA GLY A 212 33.37 1.77 -14.75
C GLY A 212 32.07 1.16 -14.21
N THR A 213 31.60 1.66 -13.07
CA THR A 213 30.34 1.23 -12.45
C THR A 213 29.15 1.44 -13.39
N LEU A 214 29.05 2.62 -14.02
CA LEU A 214 27.97 2.93 -14.95
C LEU A 214 27.93 1.95 -16.12
N ARG A 215 29.08 1.71 -16.78
CA ARG A 215 29.17 0.72 -17.88
C ARG A 215 28.77 -0.68 -17.43
N GLY A 216 29.18 -1.10 -16.23
CA GLY A 216 28.79 -2.38 -15.67
C GLY A 216 27.28 -2.51 -15.46
N LEU A 217 26.61 -1.44 -15.02
CA LEU A 217 25.16 -1.40 -14.88
C LEU A 217 24.47 -1.44 -16.25
N CYS A 218 24.89 -0.60 -17.21
CA CYS A 218 24.35 -0.57 -18.58
C CYS A 218 24.49 -1.92 -19.31
N ALA A 219 25.57 -2.66 -19.05
CA ALA A 219 25.79 -3.98 -19.64
C ALA A 219 24.93 -5.08 -18.98
N SER A 220 24.64 -4.93 -17.68
CA SER A 220 23.94 -5.95 -16.91
C SER A 220 22.42 -5.96 -17.08
N ALA A 221 21.82 -4.85 -17.53
CA ALA A 221 20.37 -4.71 -17.53
C ALA A 221 19.81 -3.91 -18.71
N GLU A 222 18.55 -4.19 -19.07
CA GLU A 222 17.78 -3.40 -20.03
C GLU A 222 17.31 -2.06 -19.45
N LEU A 223 16.96 -2.08 -18.15
CA LEU A 223 16.51 -0.93 -17.38
C LEU A 223 17.55 -0.60 -16.29
N VAL A 224 18.04 0.63 -16.28
CA VAL A 224 19.03 1.11 -15.32
C VAL A 224 18.43 2.25 -14.49
N ILE A 225 18.46 2.09 -13.17
CA ILE A 225 17.90 3.05 -12.22
C ILE A 225 19.05 3.74 -11.49
N VAL A 226 19.10 5.05 -11.56
CA VAL A 226 20.11 5.86 -10.88
C VAL A 226 19.43 7.01 -10.15
N ARG A 227 19.91 7.31 -8.94
CA ARG A 227 19.37 8.42 -8.14
C ARG A 227 19.89 9.82 -8.52
N PRO A 228 21.16 10.01 -8.93
CA PRO A 228 21.60 11.32 -9.38
C PRO A 228 21.06 11.64 -10.77
N ALA A 229 21.03 12.93 -11.11
CA ALA A 229 20.96 13.36 -12.50
C ALA A 229 22.18 12.84 -13.27
N LEU A 230 21.97 12.39 -14.50
CA LEU A 230 23.02 11.94 -15.40
C LEU A 230 22.97 12.76 -16.70
N PRO A 231 24.09 12.85 -17.43
CA PRO A 231 24.06 13.42 -18.77
C PRO A 231 23.10 12.63 -19.67
N PRO A 232 22.62 13.25 -20.77
CA PRO A 232 21.75 12.57 -21.73
C PRO A 232 22.43 11.33 -22.31
N GLU A 233 21.62 10.29 -22.55
CA GLU A 233 22.05 8.97 -23.06
C GLU A 233 23.24 8.32 -22.31
N PRO A 234 23.15 8.14 -20.98
CA PRO A 234 24.27 7.57 -20.21
C PRO A 234 24.49 6.07 -20.50
N CYS A 235 23.48 5.38 -21.04
CA CYS A 235 23.56 4.01 -21.53
C CYS A 235 22.91 3.94 -22.93
N PRO A 236 23.69 3.93 -24.03
CA PRO A 236 23.15 3.83 -25.37
C PRO A 236 22.27 2.58 -25.56
N GLY A 237 21.05 2.75 -26.09
CA GLY A 237 20.12 1.66 -26.36
C GLY A 237 19.47 1.01 -25.13
N ARG A 238 19.59 1.61 -23.94
CA ARG A 238 18.97 1.15 -22.69
C ARG A 238 18.01 2.20 -22.14
N ILE A 239 17.05 1.77 -21.33
CA ILE A 239 16.17 2.70 -20.61
C ILE A 239 16.88 3.08 -19.32
N VAL A 240 17.11 4.37 -19.11
CA VAL A 240 17.72 4.89 -17.89
C VAL A 240 16.72 5.79 -17.19
N LEU A 241 16.40 5.48 -15.94
CA LEU A 241 15.60 6.32 -15.07
C LEU A 241 16.51 6.98 -14.05
N SER A 242 16.61 8.29 -14.14
CA SER A 242 17.54 9.13 -13.38
C SER A 242 16.84 9.95 -12.31
N GLY A 243 17.62 10.63 -11.47
CA GLY A 243 17.10 11.56 -10.48
C GLY A 243 16.19 12.65 -11.04
N GLU A 244 16.43 13.09 -12.28
CA GLU A 244 15.58 14.09 -12.95
C GLU A 244 14.20 13.53 -13.30
N ASP A 245 14.15 12.28 -13.79
CA ASP A 245 12.89 11.61 -14.10
C ASP A 245 12.05 11.42 -12.83
N PHE A 246 12.69 11.00 -11.73
CA PHE A 246 12.03 10.85 -10.43
C PHE A 246 11.61 12.19 -9.83
N ALA A 247 12.40 13.26 -10.01
CA ALA A 247 12.03 14.60 -9.55
C ALA A 247 10.79 15.14 -10.30
N GLN A 248 10.64 14.82 -11.59
CA GLN A 248 9.52 15.27 -12.41
C GLN A 248 8.27 14.39 -12.28
N GLY A 249 8.45 13.07 -12.30
CA GLY A 249 7.36 12.08 -12.34
C GLY A 249 7.02 11.45 -10.99
N GLY A 250 7.87 11.59 -9.98
CA GLY A 250 7.71 10.95 -8.68
C GLY A 250 7.98 9.45 -8.73
N SER A 251 7.19 8.65 -8.01
CA SER A 251 7.28 7.18 -8.07
C SER A 251 6.72 6.67 -9.40
N VAL A 252 7.25 5.55 -9.88
CA VAL A 252 6.83 4.94 -11.15
C VAL A 252 6.51 3.47 -11.00
N GLU A 253 5.45 3.06 -11.69
CA GLU A 253 5.07 1.67 -11.89
C GLU A 253 5.41 1.28 -13.34
N LEU A 254 6.15 0.18 -13.52
CA LEU A 254 6.56 -0.30 -14.83
C LEU A 254 5.88 -1.65 -15.12
N GLY A 255 5.07 -1.65 -16.17
CA GLY A 255 4.49 -2.86 -16.74
C GLY A 255 5.15 -3.17 -18.09
N ARG A 256 5.17 -4.45 -18.46
CA ARG A 256 5.53 -4.85 -19.83
C ARG A 256 4.25 -5.16 -20.59
N GLY A 257 4.03 -4.47 -21.70
CA GLY A 257 2.90 -4.76 -22.58
C GLY A 257 3.05 -6.11 -23.28
N ARG A 258 1.97 -6.60 -23.90
CA ARG A 258 1.98 -7.84 -24.70
C ARG A 258 2.88 -7.76 -25.94
N ASP A 259 3.17 -6.53 -26.37
CA ASP A 259 4.12 -6.14 -27.41
C ASP A 259 5.58 -6.16 -26.92
N GLY A 260 5.83 -6.48 -25.64
CA GLY A 260 7.16 -6.52 -25.05
C GLY A 260 7.72 -5.14 -24.68
N VAL A 261 6.98 -4.06 -24.95
CA VAL A 261 7.38 -2.67 -24.68
C VAL A 261 7.12 -2.32 -23.22
N TRP A 262 8.06 -1.60 -22.61
CA TRP A 262 7.91 -1.05 -21.27
C TRP A 262 6.90 0.10 -21.26
N ARG A 263 5.92 0.04 -20.35
CA ARG A 263 4.98 1.11 -20.08
C ARG A 263 5.22 1.64 -18.68
N ALA A 264 5.56 2.91 -18.59
CA ALA A 264 5.72 3.62 -17.35
C ALA A 264 4.44 4.37 -16.99
N GLN A 265 3.99 4.23 -15.75
CA GLN A 265 2.95 5.05 -15.18
C GLN A 265 3.53 5.82 -13.99
N TRP A 266 3.68 7.13 -14.16
CA TRP A 266 4.21 8.00 -13.13
C TRP A 266 3.11 8.46 -12.18
N ALA A 267 3.45 8.62 -10.90
CA ALA A 267 2.49 9.07 -9.90
C ALA A 267 1.98 10.49 -10.19
N GLN A 268 2.82 11.36 -10.73
CA GLN A 268 2.44 12.75 -11.05
C GLN A 268 1.50 12.85 -12.25
N ASP A 269 1.53 11.90 -13.19
CA ASP A 269 0.60 11.87 -14.33
C ASP A 269 -0.84 11.64 -13.86
N LEU A 270 -1.02 10.86 -12.78
CA LEU A 270 -2.33 10.56 -12.20
C LEU A 270 -2.79 11.60 -11.19
N ARG A 271 -1.88 12.15 -10.38
CA ARG A 271 -2.21 13.07 -9.27
C ARG A 271 -2.23 14.54 -9.70
N GLY A 272 -1.54 14.85 -10.78
CA GLY A 272 -1.22 16.22 -11.19
C GLY A 272 -0.16 16.86 -10.30
N ARG A 273 0.50 17.89 -10.82
CA ARG A 273 1.51 18.66 -10.09
C ARG A 273 0.85 19.66 -9.14
N ARG A 274 0.73 19.31 -7.87
CA ARG A 274 0.18 20.19 -6.81
C ARG A 274 1.27 20.66 -5.85
N PRO A 275 1.16 21.87 -5.24
CA PRO A 275 2.17 22.41 -4.33
C PRO A 275 2.56 21.50 -3.16
N TRP A 276 1.64 20.69 -2.64
CA TRP A 276 1.90 19.74 -1.55
C TRP A 276 2.32 18.34 -2.03
N SER A 277 2.34 18.11 -3.34
CA SER A 277 2.74 16.84 -3.95
C SER A 277 4.05 16.93 -4.72
N TRP A 278 4.54 18.15 -4.94
CA TRP A 278 5.75 18.47 -5.68
C TRP A 278 6.79 18.98 -4.69
N GLY A 279 7.96 18.34 -4.62
CA GLY A 279 9.08 18.80 -3.79
C GLY A 279 9.20 18.18 -2.38
N SER A 280 9.21 16.85 -2.24
CA SER A 280 9.76 16.19 -1.03
C SER A 280 11.10 15.49 -1.26
N SER A 281 11.86 15.90 -2.28
CA SER A 281 13.27 15.54 -2.38
C SER A 281 14.12 16.48 -1.50
N GLY A 282 14.07 16.26 -0.18
CA GLY A 282 15.18 16.56 0.73
C GLY A 282 15.45 18.03 1.05
N SER A 283 14.56 18.67 1.80
CA SER A 283 14.92 19.77 2.70
C SER A 283 14.42 19.46 4.10
N ASP A 284 14.98 18.42 4.71
CA ASP A 284 15.15 18.33 6.16
C ASP A 284 16.63 18.01 6.37
N GLU A 285 17.22 18.76 7.29
CA GLU A 285 18.64 18.88 7.71
C GLU A 285 19.58 17.68 7.49
#